data_AF-A0A1R3V359-F1
#
_entry.id   AF-A0A1R3V359-F1
#
_cell.length_a   1.000
_cell.length_b   1.000
_cell.length_c   1.000
_cell.angle_alpha   90.00
_cell.angle_beta   90.00
_cell.angle_gamma   90.00
#
_symmetry.space_group_name_H-M   'P 1'
#
loop_
_entity.id
_entity.type
_entity.pdbx_description
1 polymer ?
#
loop_
_entity_poly.entity_id
_entity_poly.type
_entity_poly.pdbx_seq_one_letter_code
_entity_poly.pdbx_strand_id
1 'polypeptide(L)' 'MQESEPGEPAGFGDTPLRTPEALYDKGLGQFILPCDAVRRSPNPDEFLLGFLQENYDAAANLGKWDRQTLERH' A
#
# COMPACT_ATOMS: atom_id res chain seq x y z
N MET A 1 6.96 7.75 27.47
CA MET A 1 6.63 6.53 26.72
C MET A 1 7.20 6.76 25.32
N GLN A 2 8.15 5.93 24.88
CA GLN A 2 8.56 5.94 23.48
C GLN A 2 7.41 5.31 22.72
N GLU A 3 6.59 6.14 22.06
CA GLU A 3 5.80 5.66 20.93
C GLU A 3 6.82 5.08 19.95
N SER A 4 6.89 3.76 19.92
CA SER A 4 7.61 3.07 18.87
C SER A 4 6.79 3.37 17.64
N GLU A 5 7.22 4.33 16.82
CA GLU A 5 6.63 4.47 15.49
C GLU A 5 6.63 3.07 14.89
N PRO A 6 5.46 2.51 14.51
CA PRO A 6 5.45 1.22 13.90
C PRO A 6 6.17 1.40 12.56
N GLY A 7 7.45 1.07 12.54
CA GLY A 7 8.19 0.89 11.31
C GLY A 7 7.43 -0.08 10.42
N GLU A 8 7.76 -0.06 9.14
CA GLU A 8 7.07 -0.88 8.14
C GLU A 8 6.82 -2.32 8.64
N PRO A 9 5.59 -2.85 8.50
CA PRO A 9 5.30 -4.23 8.84
C PRO A 9 6.23 -5.19 8.09
N ALA A 10 6.80 -6.15 8.80
CA ALA A 10 7.71 -7.12 8.20
C ALA A 10 7.03 -7.84 7.01
N GLY A 11 7.67 -7.77 5.83
CA GLY A 11 7.18 -8.38 4.59
C GLY A 11 6.24 -7.51 3.76
N PHE A 12 6.05 -6.22 4.10
CA PHE A 12 5.20 -5.32 3.32
C PHE A 12 5.73 -5.13 1.91
N GLY A 13 7.02 -4.82 1.74
CA GLY A 13 7.66 -4.72 0.43
C GLY A 13 7.71 -6.02 -0.40
N ASP A 14 7.44 -7.18 0.20
CA ASP A 14 7.37 -8.47 -0.48
C ASP A 14 5.92 -8.88 -0.84
N THR A 15 4.94 -8.03 -0.52
CA THR A 15 3.52 -8.33 -0.80
C THR A 15 3.25 -8.27 -2.30
N PRO A 16 2.68 -9.33 -2.91
CA PRO A 16 2.33 -9.30 -4.31
C PRO A 16 1.16 -8.33 -4.55
N LEU A 17 1.40 -7.28 -5.33
CA LEU A 17 0.36 -6.37 -5.81
C LEU A 17 -0.20 -6.86 -7.16
N ARG A 18 -1.50 -6.62 -7.42
CA ARG A 18 -2.10 -6.87 -8.74
C ARG A 18 -1.75 -5.78 -9.74
N THR A 19 -1.23 -4.64 -9.29
CA THR A 19 -0.67 -3.59 -10.14
C THR A 19 0.78 -3.94 -10.54
N PRO A 20 1.05 -4.49 -11.75
CA PRO A 20 2.39 -4.98 -12.10
C PRO A 20 3.40 -3.85 -12.33
N GLU A 21 2.94 -2.63 -12.60
CA GLU A 21 3.80 -1.45 -12.77
C GLU A 21 4.22 -0.82 -11.43
N ALA A 22 3.65 -1.28 -10.31
CA ALA A 22 4.03 -0.82 -8.99
C ALA A 22 5.35 -1.47 -8.54
N LEU A 23 6.25 -0.67 -7.98
CA LEU A 23 7.56 -1.11 -7.53
C LEU A 23 7.78 -0.68 -6.09
N TYR A 24 8.25 -1.59 -5.24
CA TYR A 24 8.58 -1.25 -3.87
C TYR A 24 9.96 -0.60 -3.78
N ASP A 25 10.02 0.63 -3.27
CA ASP A 25 11.25 1.36 -3.00
C ASP A 25 11.69 1.11 -1.54
N LYS A 26 12.76 0.32 -1.37
CA LYS A 26 13.33 -0.03 -0.06
C LYS A 26 13.96 1.14 0.68
N GLY A 27 14.37 2.20 -0.04
CA GLY A 27 14.95 3.39 0.55
C GLY A 27 13.87 4.29 1.16
N LEU A 28 12.69 4.31 0.55
CA LEU A 28 11.54 5.10 1.01
C LEU A 28 10.56 4.31 1.89
N GLY A 29 10.57 2.97 1.83
CA GLY A 29 9.62 2.14 2.57
C GLY A 29 8.21 2.16 1.98
N GLN A 30 8.08 2.31 0.65
CA GLN A 30 6.78 2.51 0.00
C GLN A 30 6.73 1.93 -1.41
N PHE A 31 5.54 1.55 -1.85
CA PHE A 31 5.30 1.24 -3.25
C PHE A 31 5.16 2.52 -4.07
N ILE A 32 5.80 2.53 -5.24
CA ILE A 32 5.80 3.61 -6.21
C ILE A 32 5.02 3.15 -7.43
N LEU A 33 3.99 3.93 -7.79
CA LEU A 33 3.26 3.76 -9.04
C LEU A 33 3.66 4.88 -10.01
N PRO A 34 4.29 4.59 -11.16
CA PRO A 34 4.66 5.60 -12.13
C PRO A 34 3.41 6.31 -12.70
N CYS A 35 3.41 7.65 -12.71
CA CYS A 35 2.31 8.43 -13.30
C CYS A 35 2.04 8.06 -14.77
N ASP A 36 3.09 7.68 -15.50
CA ASP A 36 2.98 7.22 -16.88
C ASP A 36 2.22 5.89 -17.03
N ALA A 37 2.31 4.99 -16.04
CA ALA A 37 1.50 3.77 -16.02
C ALA A 37 0.01 4.11 -15.84
N VAL A 38 -0.30 5.01 -14.90
CA VAL A 38 -1.66 5.51 -14.67
C VAL A 38 -2.24 6.16 -15.92
N ARG A 39 -1.47 7.03 -16.59
CA ARG A 39 -1.91 7.74 -17.81
C ARG A 39 -2.18 6.82 -19.00
N ARG A 40 -1.47 5.70 -19.10
CA ARG A 40 -1.65 4.72 -20.18
C ARG A 40 -2.73 3.67 -19.87
N SER A 41 -3.19 3.61 -18.62
CA SER A 41 -4.26 2.69 -18.24
C SER A 41 -5.58 3.05 -18.95
N PRO A 42 -6.37 2.05 -19.37
CA PRO A 42 -7.71 2.29 -19.92
C PRO A 42 -8.64 3.05 -18.96
N ASN A 43 -8.49 2.79 -17.65
CA ASN A 43 -9.25 3.42 -16.57
C ASN A 43 -8.27 3.96 -15.51
N PRO A 44 -7.77 5.20 -15.66
CA PRO A 44 -6.78 5.78 -14.76
C PRO A 44 -7.23 5.85 -13.29
N ASP A 45 -8.49 6.24 -13.06
CA ASP A 45 -9.05 6.39 -11.71
C ASP A 45 -9.15 5.04 -11.00
N GLU A 46 -9.72 4.03 -11.67
CA GLU A 46 -9.85 2.67 -11.13
C GLU A 46 -8.49 2.02 -10.87
N PHE A 47 -7.52 2.24 -11.76
CA PHE A 47 -6.17 1.73 -11.62
C PHE A 47 -5.43 2.35 -10.43
N LEU A 48 -5.54 3.68 -10.27
CA LEU A 48 -4.96 4.38 -9.12
C LEU A 48 -5.64 3.96 -7.81
N LEU A 49 -6.97 3.91 -7.78
CA LEU A 49 -7.73 3.48 -6.60
C LEU A 49 -7.39 2.04 -6.21
N GLY A 50 -7.28 1.14 -7.19
CA GLY A 50 -6.87 -0.25 -6.98
C GLY A 50 -5.51 -0.33 -6.30
N PHE A 51 -4.50 0.37 -6.83
CA PHE A 51 -3.17 0.43 -6.23
C PHE A 51 -3.20 0.93 -4.77
N LEU A 52 -3.94 2.02 -4.49
CA LEU A 52 -4.07 2.57 -3.14
C LEU A 52 -4.74 1.58 -2.18
N GLN A 53 -5.79 0.90 -2.65
CA GLN A 53 -6.52 -0.12 -1.88
C GLN A 53 -5.61 -1.30 -1.53
N GLU A 54 -4.82 -1.79 -2.49
CA GLU A 54 -3.89 -2.90 -2.25
C GLU A 54 -2.81 -2.56 -1.23
N ASN A 55 -2.25 -1.34 -1.30
CA ASN A 55 -1.29 -0.84 -0.32
C ASN A 55 -1.90 -0.80 1.07
N TYR A 56 -3.11 -0.24 1.19
CA TYR A 56 -3.83 -0.19 2.46
C TYR A 56 -4.07 -1.60 3.02
N ASP A 57 -4.57 -2.53 2.20
CA ASP A 57 -4.85 -3.90 2.62
C ASP A 57 -3.57 -4.63 3.05
N ALA A 58 -2.46 -4.47 2.32
CA ALA A 58 -1.17 -5.04 2.67
C ALA A 58 -0.67 -4.50 4.02
N ALA A 59 -0.71 -3.18 4.22
CA ALA A 59 -0.27 -2.54 5.45
C ALA A 59 -1.16 -2.93 6.65
N ALA A 60 -2.48 -2.91 6.47
CA ALA A 60 -3.43 -3.27 7.52
C ALA A 60 -3.31 -4.74 7.93
N ASN A 61 -3.15 -5.64 6.96
CA ASN A 61 -3.02 -7.08 7.23
C ASN A 61 -1.71 -7.40 7.95
N LEU A 62 -0.58 -6.85 7.48
CA LEU A 62 0.72 -7.11 8.09
C LEU A 62 0.93 -6.36 9.41
N GLY A 63 0.40 -5.14 9.51
CA GLY A 63 0.35 -4.37 10.74
C GLY A 63 -0.62 -4.92 11.78
N LYS A 64 -1.41 -5.96 11.43
CA LYS A 64 -2.49 -6.51 12.25
C LYS A 64 -3.41 -5.41 12.80
N TRP A 65 -3.69 -4.42 11.96
CA TRP A 65 -4.57 -3.32 12.35
C TRP A 65 -5.95 -3.90 12.63
N ASP A 66 -6.42 -3.68 13.85
CA ASP A 66 -7.73 -4.13 14.30
C ASP A 66 -8.79 -3.31 13.54
N ARG A 67 -9.15 -3.76 12.34
CA ARG A 67 -10.10 -3.07 11.44
C ARG A 67 -11.44 -2.77 12.16
N GLN A 68 -11.82 -3.65 13.09
CA GLN A 68 -13.02 -3.53 13.92
C GLN A 68 -12.98 -2.35 14.91
N THR A 69 -11.79 -1.87 15.25
CA THR A 69 -11.57 -0.73 16.13
C THR A 69 -11.42 0.58 15.35
N LEU A 70 -10.97 0.54 14.09
CA LEU A 70 -10.76 1.71 13.23
C LEU A 70 -12.01 2.17 12.47
N GLU A 71 -12.91 1.26 12.10
CA GLU A 71 -14.14 1.57 11.33
C GLU A 71 -15.32 2.02 12.21
N ARG A 72 -15.15 2.06 13.54
CA ARG A 72 -16.12 2.71 14.44
C ARG A 72 -15.75 4.18 14.60
N HIS A 73 -16.25 5.06 13.73
CA HIS A 73 -16.67 6.43 14.05
C HIS A 73 -17.34 7.13 12.87
#